data_AF-A0A7W8DS86-F1
#
_entry.id   AF-A0A7W8DS86-F1
#
_cell.length_a   1.000
_cell.length_b   1.000
_cell.length_c   1.000
_cell.angle_alpha   90.00
_cell.angle_beta   90.00
_cell.angle_gamma   90.00
#
_symmetry.space_group_name_H-M   'P 1'
#
loop_
_entity.id
_entity.type
_entity.pdbx_description
1 polymer ?
#
loop_
_entity_poly.entity_id
_entity_poly.type
_entity_poly.pdbx_seq_one_letter_code
_entity_poly.pdbx_strand_id
1 'polypeptide(L)'
;MSNRLPTASQRRRHALISAWRGMDGGPIIDLPLKSVADLIGPIVSQAGIGERMKLEEVLGAWKEIVGDFLYQHSRPDSIQRGVLMVRVLQPTVHHALMMERPRILKRLKETLKNSGIKDVRLKHG
;
A
#
# COMPACT_ATOMS: atom_id res chain seq x y z
N MET A 1 11.22 31.18 -9.42
CA MET A 1 10.31 31.48 -8.29
C MET A 1 9.32 32.53 -8.76
N SER A 2 8.02 32.31 -8.55
CA SER A 2 6.99 33.26 -9.00
C SER A 2 7.14 34.58 -8.23
N ASN A 3 7.36 35.68 -8.94
CA ASN A 3 7.61 37.01 -8.37
C ASN A 3 6.30 37.72 -7.94
N ARG A 4 5.25 36.94 -7.68
CA ARG A 4 3.91 37.44 -7.38
C ARG A 4 3.82 37.77 -5.89
N LEU A 5 3.56 39.04 -5.58
CA LEU A 5 3.32 39.48 -4.21
C LEU A 5 2.04 38.82 -3.65
N PRO A 6 2.05 38.36 -2.38
CA PRO A 6 0.88 37.77 -1.76
C PRO A 6 -0.25 38.81 -1.58
N THR A 7 -1.48 38.36 -1.79
CA THR A 7 -2.69 39.16 -1.66
C THR A 7 -2.99 39.51 -0.20
N ALA A 8 -3.87 40.49 0.03
CA ALA A 8 -4.28 40.88 1.39
C ALA A 8 -4.95 39.73 2.16
N SER A 9 -5.73 38.87 1.49
CA SER A 9 -6.36 37.70 2.10
C SER A 9 -5.34 36.64 2.51
N GLN A 10 -4.32 36.40 1.67
CA GLN A 10 -3.21 35.49 1.98
C GLN A 10 -2.43 35.96 3.22
N ARG A 11 -2.11 37.27 3.32
CA ARG A 11 -1.46 37.87 4.49
C ARG A 11 -2.27 37.71 5.77
N ARG A 12 -3.57 38.02 5.73
CA ARG A 12 -4.47 37.86 6.89
C ARG A 12 -4.55 36.41 7.36
N ARG A 13 -4.73 35.48 6.42
CA ARG A 13 -4.77 34.04 6.72
C ARG A 13 -3.47 33.58 7.37
N HIS A 14 -2.32 33.97 6.81
CA HIS A 14 -1.02 33.61 7.35
C HIS A 14 -0.86 34.11 8.79
N ALA A 15 -1.13 35.39 9.05
CA ALA A 15 -1.05 35.95 10.41
C ALA A 15 -1.95 35.20 11.41
N LEU A 16 -3.18 34.86 10.99
CA LEU A 16 -4.14 34.15 11.83
C LEU A 16 -3.68 32.71 12.14
N ILE A 17 -3.12 32.00 11.15
CA ILE A 17 -2.56 30.65 11.36
C ILE A 17 -1.32 30.69 12.25
N SER A 18 -0.41 31.63 12.05
CA SER A 18 0.80 31.80 12.88
C SER A 18 0.42 32.09 14.33
N ALA A 19 -0.53 33.00 14.55
CA ALA A 19 -1.06 33.30 15.87
C ALA A 19 -1.70 32.06 16.53
N TRP A 20 -2.51 31.29 15.80
CA TRP A 20 -3.13 30.06 16.32
C TRP A 20 -2.10 28.97 16.67
N ARG A 21 -1.03 28.83 15.88
CA ARG A 21 0.04 27.85 16.13
C ARG A 21 1.03 28.29 17.21
N GLY A 22 1.02 29.57 17.62
CA GLY A 22 1.96 30.12 18.60
C GLY A 22 3.41 30.13 18.13
N MET A 23 3.64 30.15 16.81
CA MET A 23 4.98 30.09 16.21
C MET A 23 5.03 30.93 14.92
N ASP A 24 6.19 31.49 14.60
CA ASP A 24 6.39 32.26 13.37
C ASP A 24 6.15 31.36 12.15
N GLY A 25 5.12 31.69 11.35
CA GLY A 25 4.62 30.84 10.27
C GLY A 25 5.53 30.72 9.04
N GLY A 26 6.74 31.26 9.09
CA GLY A 26 7.68 31.28 7.98
C GLY A 26 7.22 32.16 6.81
N PRO A 27 7.74 31.96 5.58
CA PRO A 27 7.32 32.72 4.42
C PRO A 27 5.84 32.43 4.06
N ILE A 28 5.13 33.42 3.50
CA ILE A 28 3.77 33.21 2.99
C ILE A 28 3.85 32.32 1.75
N ILE A 29 3.43 31.07 1.89
CA ILE A 29 3.35 30.12 0.79
C ILE A 29 1.92 30.13 0.25
N ASP A 30 1.76 30.34 -1.06
CA ASP A 30 0.48 30.25 -1.75
C ASP A 30 0.10 28.78 -1.99
N LEU A 31 -0.29 28.10 -0.90
CA LEU A 31 -0.82 26.73 -0.99
C LEU A 31 -2.34 26.80 -1.15
N PRO A 32 -2.92 26.05 -2.11
CA PRO A 32 -4.36 26.01 -2.29
C PRO A 32 -5.05 25.46 -1.03
N LEU A 33 -6.24 25.98 -0.72
CA LEU A 33 -7.08 25.42 0.33
C LEU A 33 -7.50 24.01 -0.10
N LYS A 34 -7.16 23.01 0.72
CA LYS A 34 -7.60 21.63 0.55
C LYS A 34 -8.69 21.34 1.56
N SER A 35 -9.76 20.71 1.12
CA SER A 35 -10.74 20.11 2.01
C SER A 35 -10.15 18.88 2.70
N VAL A 36 -10.79 18.40 3.76
CA VAL A 36 -10.40 17.14 4.40
C VAL A 36 -10.45 15.98 3.39
N ALA A 37 -11.46 15.96 2.51
CA ALA A 37 -11.61 14.93 1.48
C ALA A 37 -10.40 14.87 0.53
N ASP A 38 -9.84 16.03 0.17
CA ASP A 38 -8.65 16.12 -0.70
C ASP A 38 -7.38 15.55 -0.06
N LEU A 39 -7.37 15.37 1.27
CA LEU A 39 -6.25 14.84 2.03
C LEU A 39 -6.35 13.33 2.30
N ILE A 40 -7.54 12.74 2.25
CA ILE A 40 -7.74 11.32 2.58
C ILE A 40 -6.92 10.41 1.68
N GLY A 41 -7.01 10.57 0.36
CA GLY A 41 -6.28 9.71 -0.60
C GLY A 41 -4.75 9.72 -0.38
N PRO A 42 -4.10 10.89 -0.35
CA PRO A 42 -2.68 10.99 -0.05
C PRO A 42 -2.28 10.38 1.28
N ILE A 43 -3.06 10.61 2.35
CA ILE A 43 -2.77 10.07 3.69
C ILE A 43 -2.90 8.55 3.70
N VAL A 44 -3.97 7.99 3.11
CA VAL A 44 -4.18 6.54 3.01
C VAL A 44 -3.07 5.86 2.23
N SER A 45 -2.62 6.50 1.13
CA SER A 45 -1.49 6.04 0.33
C SER A 45 -0.18 6.11 1.11
N GLN A 46 0.12 7.24 1.75
CA GLN A 46 1.33 7.45 2.54
C GLN A 46 1.41 6.52 3.77
N ALA A 47 0.26 6.20 4.36
CA ALA A 47 0.16 5.25 5.48
C ALA A 47 0.21 3.77 5.03
N GLY A 48 0.24 3.50 3.72
CA GLY A 48 0.27 2.14 3.17
C GLY A 48 -1.00 1.32 3.47
N ILE A 49 -2.10 1.97 3.86
CA ILE A 49 -3.32 1.28 4.31
C ILE A 49 -3.97 0.52 3.16
N GLY A 50 -4.03 1.12 1.97
CA GLY A 50 -4.58 0.45 0.79
C GLY A 50 -3.78 -0.78 0.36
N GLU A 51 -2.46 -0.78 0.55
CA GLU A 51 -1.62 -1.94 0.27
C GLU A 51 -1.77 -3.04 1.33
N ARG A 52 -1.88 -2.65 2.62
CA ARG A 52 -2.14 -3.59 3.72
C ARG A 52 -3.48 -4.30 3.55
N MET A 53 -4.55 -3.57 3.21
CA MET A 53 -5.87 -4.18 2.98
C MET A 53 -5.83 -5.20 1.83
N LYS A 54 -5.14 -4.88 0.72
CA LYS A 54 -4.92 -5.82 -0.38
C LYS A 54 -4.10 -7.05 0.04
N LEU A 55 -3.11 -6.88 0.91
CA LEU A 55 -2.30 -8.00 1.39
C LEU A 55 -3.09 -8.94 2.31
N GLU A 56 -3.97 -8.41 3.16
CA GLU A 56 -4.85 -9.21 4.01
C GLU A 56 -5.84 -10.06 3.18
N GLU A 57 -6.43 -9.48 2.13
CA GLU A 57 -7.26 -10.24 1.18
C GLU A 57 -6.47 -11.37 0.51
N VAL A 58 -5.22 -11.09 0.12
CA VAL A 58 -4.32 -12.08 -0.47
C VAL A 58 -3.94 -13.17 0.53
N LEU A 59 -3.72 -12.83 1.80
CA LEU A 59 -3.43 -13.79 2.86
C LEU A 59 -4.62 -14.75 3.09
N GLY A 60 -5.84 -14.23 3.09
CA GLY A 60 -7.07 -15.02 3.20
C GLY A 60 -7.21 -15.99 2.02
N ALA A 61 -7.15 -15.47 0.80
CA ALA A 61 -7.23 -16.29 -0.41
C ALA A 61 -6.09 -17.34 -0.49
N TRP A 62 -4.87 -16.97 -0.09
CA TRP A 62 -3.74 -17.90 -0.06
C TRP A 62 -4.04 -19.09 0.85
N LYS A 63 -4.53 -18.85 2.07
CA LYS A 63 -4.90 -19.91 3.02
C LYS A 63 -5.94 -20.87 2.43
N GLU A 64 -6.99 -20.33 1.81
CA GLU A 64 -8.05 -21.14 1.18
C GLU A 64 -7.53 -21.99 0.01
N ILE A 65 -6.56 -21.46 -0.75
CA ILE A 65 -6.02 -22.12 -1.94
C ILE A 65 -5.05 -23.26 -1.58
N VAL A 66 -4.12 -23.00 -0.65
CA VAL A 66 -3.03 -23.95 -0.32
C VAL A 66 -3.36 -24.84 0.87
N GLY A 67 -4.37 -24.49 1.67
CA GLY A 67 -4.76 -25.21 2.87
C GLY A 67 -3.85 -24.94 4.09
N ASP A 68 -4.28 -25.43 5.25
CA ASP A 68 -3.68 -25.07 6.55
C ASP A 68 -2.20 -25.45 6.67
N PHE A 69 -1.81 -26.64 6.19
CA PHE A 69 -0.44 -27.12 6.30
C PHE A 69 0.55 -26.23 5.54
N LEU A 70 0.29 -25.97 4.25
CA LEU A 70 1.17 -25.12 3.44
C LEU A 70 1.11 -23.67 3.92
N TYR A 71 -0.03 -23.19 4.40
CA TYR A 71 -0.17 -21.84 4.97
C TYR A 71 0.67 -21.63 6.24
N GLN A 72 0.81 -22.64 7.09
CA GLN A 72 1.66 -22.56 8.29
C GLN A 72 3.15 -22.38 7.93
N HIS A 73 3.59 -22.93 6.80
CA HIS A 73 4.98 -22.91 6.35
C HIS A 73 5.27 -21.94 5.20
N SER A 74 4.25 -21.21 4.71
CA SER A 74 4.39 -20.23 3.65
C SER A 74 3.48 -19.02 3.86
N ARG A 75 4.03 -17.82 3.68
CA ARG A 75 3.26 -16.57 3.81
C ARG A 75 3.53 -15.60 2.66
N PRO A 76 2.48 -15.13 1.96
CA PRO A 76 2.53 -13.94 1.14
C PRO A 76 3.07 -12.75 1.94
N ASP A 77 3.98 -11.96 1.37
CA ASP A 77 4.56 -10.82 2.07
C ASP A 77 4.48 -9.50 1.32
N SER A 78 4.45 -9.52 -0.02
CA SER A 78 4.38 -8.32 -0.83
C SER A 78 3.95 -8.64 -2.26
N ILE A 79 3.38 -7.65 -2.95
CA ILE A 79 3.17 -7.70 -4.40
C ILE A 79 4.08 -6.67 -5.04
N GLN A 80 5.00 -7.13 -5.88
CA GLN A 80 5.98 -6.27 -6.55
C GLN A 80 5.81 -6.39 -8.05
N ARG A 81 5.39 -5.30 -8.71
CA ARG A 81 5.18 -5.25 -10.17
C ARG A 81 4.25 -6.38 -10.68
N GLY A 82 3.25 -6.74 -9.89
CA GLY A 82 2.32 -7.83 -10.18
C GLY A 82 2.85 -9.24 -9.86
N VAL A 83 3.99 -9.36 -9.19
CA VAL A 83 4.50 -10.65 -8.70
C VAL A 83 4.22 -10.76 -7.21
N LEU A 84 3.46 -11.78 -6.82
CA LEU A 84 3.25 -12.12 -5.42
C LEU A 84 4.51 -12.80 -4.87
N MET A 85 5.15 -12.16 -3.91
CA MET A 85 6.29 -12.70 -3.20
C MET A 85 5.78 -13.50 -1.99
N VAL A 86 6.23 -14.74 -1.89
CA VAL A 86 5.84 -15.68 -0.82
C VAL A 86 7.09 -16.16 -0.12
N ARG A 87 7.14 -15.92 1.19
CA ARG A 87 8.19 -16.44 2.05
C ARG A 87 7.88 -17.87 2.43
N VAL A 88 8.87 -18.75 2.33
CA VAL A 88 8.74 -20.17 2.68
C VAL A 88 9.81 -20.56 3.69
N LEU A 89 9.44 -21.34 4.70
CA LEU A 89 10.31 -21.74 5.81
C LEU A 89 11.14 -23.00 5.52
N GLN A 90 10.60 -23.93 4.72
CA GLN A 90 11.21 -25.25 4.51
C GLN A 90 11.41 -25.56 3.03
N PRO A 91 12.55 -26.15 2.62
CA PRO A 91 12.81 -26.52 1.23
C PRO A 91 11.76 -27.48 0.64
N THR A 92 11.29 -28.45 1.42
CA THR A 92 10.25 -29.39 0.99
C THR A 92 8.95 -28.66 0.62
N VAL A 93 8.53 -27.69 1.43
CA VAL A 93 7.36 -26.85 1.18
C VAL A 93 7.58 -25.98 -0.06
N HIS A 94 8.79 -25.46 -0.24
CA HIS A 94 9.14 -24.69 -1.43
C HIS A 94 8.99 -25.53 -2.71
N HIS A 95 9.50 -26.77 -2.71
CA HIS A 95 9.34 -27.68 -3.83
C HIS A 95 7.86 -28.03 -4.10
N ALA A 96 7.09 -28.33 -3.06
CA ALA A 96 5.66 -28.62 -3.19
C ALA A 96 4.89 -27.44 -3.81
N LEU A 97 5.12 -26.21 -3.30
CA LEU A 97 4.49 -25.00 -3.82
C LEU A 97 4.94 -24.67 -5.25
N MET A 98 6.19 -24.98 -5.62
CA MET A 98 6.67 -24.82 -7.00
C MET A 98 5.92 -25.75 -7.97
N MET A 99 5.67 -27.00 -7.57
CA MET A 99 4.89 -27.94 -8.39
C MET A 99 3.43 -27.51 -8.52
N GLU A 100 2.84 -26.96 -7.47
CA GLU A 100 1.45 -26.47 -7.49
C GLU A 100 1.29 -25.04 -8.03
N ARG A 101 2.39 -24.32 -8.31
CA ARG A 101 2.36 -22.91 -8.74
C ARG A 101 1.36 -22.62 -9.87
N PRO A 102 1.24 -23.42 -10.95
CA PRO A 102 0.27 -23.15 -12.01
C PRO A 102 -1.18 -23.16 -11.50
N ARG A 103 -1.51 -24.13 -10.63
CA ARG A 103 -2.84 -24.26 -10.01
C ARG A 103 -3.11 -23.09 -9.07
N ILE A 104 -2.14 -22.76 -8.21
CA ILE A 104 -2.25 -21.67 -7.23
C ILE A 104 -2.45 -20.33 -7.95
N LEU A 105 -1.64 -20.04 -8.98
CA LEU A 105 -1.75 -18.80 -9.74
C LEU A 105 -3.11 -18.68 -10.45
N LYS A 106 -3.63 -19.78 -11.00
CA LYS A 106 -4.97 -19.80 -11.61
C LYS A 106 -6.05 -19.44 -10.57
N ARG A 107 -6.04 -20.10 -9.42
CA ARG A 107 -7.02 -19.84 -8.35
C ARG A 107 -6.90 -18.43 -7.79
N LEU A 108 -5.68 -17.92 -7.60
CA LEU A 108 -5.48 -16.53 -7.14
C LEU A 108 -6.10 -15.52 -8.12
N LYS A 109 -5.98 -15.73 -9.43
CA LYS A 109 -6.60 -14.86 -10.45
C LYS A 109 -8.12 -14.96 -10.44
N GLU A 110 -8.67 -16.14 -10.17
CA GLU A 110 -10.12 -16.38 -10.09
C GLU A 110 -10.73 -15.72 -8.83
N THR A 111 -10.09 -15.90 -7.68
CA THR A 111 -10.54 -15.35 -6.39
C THR A 111 -10.30 -13.84 -6.30
N LEU A 112 -9.16 -13.34 -6.80
CA LEU A 112 -8.73 -11.95 -6.65
C LEU A 112 -8.64 -11.23 -7.99
N LYS A 113 -9.79 -11.09 -8.67
CA LYS A 113 -9.90 -10.55 -10.05
C LYS A 113 -9.23 -9.18 -10.26
N ASN A 114 -9.17 -8.33 -9.22
CA ASN A 114 -8.62 -6.98 -9.29
C ASN A 114 -7.24 -6.82 -8.61
N SER A 115 -6.60 -7.92 -8.20
CA SER A 115 -5.31 -7.86 -7.48
C SER A 115 -4.11 -7.49 -8.36
N GLY A 116 -4.22 -7.65 -9.68
CA GLY A 116 -3.12 -7.42 -10.61
C GLY A 116 -1.99 -8.46 -10.51
N ILE A 117 -2.23 -9.60 -9.85
CA ILE A 117 -1.26 -10.68 -9.71
C ILE A 117 -1.08 -11.39 -11.06
N LYS A 118 0.12 -11.27 -11.61
CA LYS A 118 0.57 -11.90 -12.87
C LYS A 118 1.31 -13.20 -12.60
N ASP A 119 2.05 -13.26 -11.50
CA ASP A 119 2.92 -14.38 -11.15
C ASP A 119 3.09 -14.55 -9.63
N VAL A 120 3.58 -15.71 -9.19
CA VAL A 120 3.97 -16.04 -7.81
C VAL A 120 5.44 -16.45 -7.79
N ARG A 121 6.22 -15.86 -6.89
CA ARG A 121 7.62 -16.23 -6.63
C ARG A 121 7.82 -16.59 -5.17
N LEU A 122 8.50 -17.71 -4.96
CA LEU A 122 8.89 -18.17 -3.64
C LEU A 122 10.28 -17.63 -3.30
N LYS A 123 10.48 -17.29 -2.03
CA LYS A 123 11.79 -16.96 -1.48
C LYS A 123 11.94 -17.59 -0.09
N HIS A 124 13.18 -17.88 0.27
CA HIS A 124 13.50 -18.30 1.63
C HIS A 124 13.57 -17.07 2.54
N GLY A 125 13.07 -17.24 3.76
CA GLY A 125 13.03 -16.21 4.80
C GLY A 125 14.15 -16.37 5.82
#